data_AF-A0A833T6T3-F1
#
_entry.id   AF-A0A833T6T3-F1
#
_cell.length_a   1.000
_cell.length_b   1.000
_cell.length_c   1.000
_cell.angle_alpha   90.00
_cell.angle_beta   90.00
_cell.angle_gamma   90.00
#
_symmetry.space_group_name_H-M   'P 1'
#
loop_
_entity.id
_entity.type
_entity.pdbx_description
1 polymer ?
#
loop_
_entity_poly.entity_id
_entity_poly.type
_entity_poly.pdbx_seq_one_letter_code
_entity_poly.pdbx_strand_id
1 'polypeptide(L)'
;MPRAKAKITLKAKRAKSKTSGSSSRPHTAFRKWDHIPRLVVFDLDFTLWYPEMYELWGAPFKKNPTTGVVTDCKGEQVHFFGAVHTVLSILETDPQF
;
A
#
# COMPACT_ATOMS: atom_id res chain seq x y z
N MET A 1 36.31 -18.10 56.27
CA MET A 1 36.59 -18.92 55.06
C MET A 1 36.10 -18.15 53.83
N PRO A 2 36.93 -17.88 52.81
CA PRO A 2 36.53 -17.09 51.66
C PRO A 2 35.88 -17.98 50.59
N ARG A 3 34.71 -17.57 50.08
CA ARG A 3 34.00 -18.26 48.98
C ARG A 3 34.26 -17.50 47.68
N ALA A 4 34.91 -18.17 46.73
CA ALA A 4 35.38 -17.60 45.46
C ALA A 4 34.25 -17.03 44.59
N LYS A 5 34.51 -15.90 43.91
CA LYS A 5 33.61 -15.34 42.89
C LYS A 5 33.84 -16.05 41.55
N ALA A 6 32.81 -16.72 41.04
CA ALA A 6 32.79 -17.27 39.69
C ALA A 6 32.65 -16.15 38.65
N LYS A 7 33.58 -16.06 37.71
CA LYS A 7 33.45 -15.20 36.51
C LYS A 7 32.77 -16.01 35.42
N ILE A 8 31.58 -15.59 35.01
CA ILE A 8 30.86 -16.17 33.86
C ILE A 8 31.33 -15.42 32.61
N THR A 9 32.02 -16.10 31.70
CA THR A 9 32.37 -15.58 30.38
C THR A 9 31.29 -16.02 29.39
N LEU A 10 30.39 -15.11 29.04
CA LEU A 10 29.42 -15.31 27.96
C LEU A 10 30.14 -15.25 26.61
N LYS A 11 30.32 -16.41 25.95
CA LYS A 11 30.73 -16.46 24.54
C LYS A 11 29.52 -16.10 23.68
N ALA A 12 29.53 -14.92 23.07
CA ALA A 12 28.55 -14.54 22.07
C ALA A 12 28.67 -15.44 20.83
N LYS A 13 27.65 -16.26 20.55
CA LYS A 13 27.53 -16.94 19.25
C LYS A 13 27.13 -15.90 18.22
N ARG A 14 28.06 -15.53 17.34
CA ARG A 14 27.82 -14.67 16.17
C ARG A 14 26.76 -15.35 15.29
N ALA A 15 25.56 -14.78 15.28
CA ALA A 15 24.51 -15.19 14.35
C ALA A 15 25.00 -14.95 12.92
N LYS A 16 25.01 -16.00 12.11
CA LYS A 16 25.33 -15.93 10.68
C LYS A 16 24.16 -15.20 10.03
N SER A 17 24.35 -13.95 9.58
CA SER A 17 23.34 -13.24 8.81
C SER A 17 23.07 -14.06 7.55
N LYS A 18 21.92 -14.72 7.49
CA LYS A 18 21.39 -15.18 6.21
C LYS A 18 21.11 -13.91 5.43
N THR A 19 21.99 -13.57 4.50
CA THR A 19 21.71 -12.66 3.41
C THR A 19 20.44 -13.20 2.78
N SER A 20 19.30 -12.54 3.02
CA SER A 20 18.08 -12.81 2.28
C SER A 20 18.42 -12.48 0.85
N GLY A 21 18.83 -13.48 0.09
CA GLY A 21 18.96 -13.36 -1.35
C GLY A 21 17.65 -12.76 -1.81
N SER A 22 17.74 -11.54 -2.36
CA SER A 22 16.65 -10.93 -3.08
C SER A 22 16.31 -11.94 -4.17
N SER A 23 15.28 -12.78 -3.93
CA SER A 23 14.71 -13.55 -5.00
C SER A 23 14.05 -12.50 -5.86
N SER A 24 14.77 -12.04 -6.88
CA SER A 24 14.20 -11.36 -8.02
C SER A 24 13.27 -12.36 -8.68
N ARG A 25 12.08 -12.55 -8.07
CA ARG A 25 10.97 -13.16 -8.76
C ARG A 25 10.75 -12.24 -9.94
N PRO A 26 10.92 -12.72 -11.18
CA PRO A 26 10.56 -11.91 -12.32
C PRO A 26 9.10 -11.54 -12.11
N HIS A 27 8.83 -10.24 -11.92
CA HIS A 27 7.48 -9.66 -11.82
C HIS A 27 6.70 -9.77 -13.15
N THR A 28 7.15 -10.64 -14.07
CA THR A 28 6.70 -10.76 -15.44
C THR A 28 6.15 -12.16 -15.74
N ALA A 29 5.64 -12.86 -14.73
CA ALA A 29 4.61 -13.85 -15.00
C ALA A 29 3.35 -13.06 -15.36
N PHE A 30 3.27 -12.64 -16.63
CA PHE A 30 2.09 -12.01 -17.21
C PHE A 30 0.89 -12.87 -16.85
N ARG A 31 -0.02 -12.30 -16.06
CA ARG A 31 -1.26 -12.98 -15.73
C ARG A 31 -2.10 -12.99 -16.98
N LYS A 32 -2.08 -14.11 -17.71
CA LYS A 32 -2.98 -14.31 -18.82
C LYS A 32 -4.41 -14.34 -18.29
N TRP A 33 -5.20 -13.34 -18.66
CA TRP A 33 -6.61 -13.29 -18.32
C TRP A 33 -7.38 -14.23 -19.25
N ASP A 34 -7.96 -15.30 -18.70
CA ASP A 34 -8.75 -16.26 -19.49
C ASP A 34 -10.04 -15.62 -20.05
N HIS A 35 -10.58 -14.64 -19.33
CA HIS A 35 -11.73 -13.84 -19.73
C HIS A 35 -11.57 -12.38 -19.28
N ILE A 36 -11.64 -11.46 -20.24
CA ILE A 36 -11.57 -10.02 -19.99
C ILE A 36 -12.99 -9.45 -20.03
N PRO A 37 -13.43 -8.72 -18.99
CA PRO A 37 -14.73 -8.06 -19.01
C PRO A 37 -14.74 -6.94 -20.04
N ARG A 38 -15.83 -6.82 -20.81
CA ARG A 38 -15.99 -5.72 -21.78
C ARG A 38 -16.29 -4.36 -21.13
N LEU A 39 -16.70 -4.38 -19.87
CA LEU A 39 -17.03 -3.21 -19.08
C LEU A 39 -16.73 -3.51 -17.61
N VAL A 40 -16.02 -2.59 -16.96
CA VAL A 40 -15.81 -2.60 -15.51
C VAL A 40 -16.54 -1.39 -14.95
N VAL A 41 -17.40 -1.62 -13.95
CA VAL A 41 -18.17 -0.57 -13.27
C VAL A 41 -17.73 -0.52 -11.82
N PHE A 42 -17.46 0.69 -11.34
CA PHE A 42 -17.14 0.95 -9.95
C PHE A 42 -18.27 1.77 -9.33
N ASP A 43 -18.69 1.36 -8.14
CA ASP A 43 -19.32 2.28 -7.20
C ASP A 43 -18.27 3.27 -6.66
N LEU A 44 -18.68 4.25 -5.87
CA LEU A 44 -17.86 5.37 -5.41
C LEU A 44 -17.52 5.27 -3.91
N ASP A 45 -18.51 5.49 -3.04
CA ASP A 45 -18.34 5.52 -1.59
C ASP A 45 -17.92 4.14 -1.06
N PHE A 46 -16.89 4.10 -0.21
CA PHE A 46 -16.28 2.86 0.30
C PHE A 46 -15.81 1.85 -0.77
N THR A 47 -15.83 2.22 -2.04
CA THR A 47 -15.25 1.45 -3.14
C THR A 47 -13.96 2.08 -3.61
N LEU A 48 -14.00 3.38 -3.95
CA LEU A 48 -12.82 4.13 -4.39
C LEU A 48 -12.24 4.97 -3.26
N TRP A 49 -13.09 5.64 -2.48
CA TRP A 49 -12.63 6.59 -1.46
C TRP A 49 -13.28 6.40 -0.10
N TYR A 50 -12.68 7.08 0.88
CA TYR A 50 -13.23 7.31 2.22
C TYR A 50 -12.84 8.72 2.69
N PRO A 51 -13.62 9.36 3.60
CA PRO A 51 -14.92 8.91 4.11
C PRO A 51 -16.02 8.93 3.01
N GLU A 52 -17.24 8.48 3.32
CA GLU A 52 -18.36 8.57 2.39
C GLU A 52 -18.68 10.03 2.07
N MET A 53 -19.20 10.30 0.88
CA MET A 53 -19.44 11.67 0.42
C MET A 53 -20.41 12.44 1.34
N TYR A 54 -21.39 11.75 1.94
CA TYR A 54 -22.34 12.37 2.88
C TYR A 54 -21.75 12.65 4.26
N GLU A 55 -20.60 12.08 4.60
CA GLU A 55 -19.89 12.33 5.86
C GLU A 55 -19.06 13.63 5.79
N LEU A 56 -18.84 14.17 4.58
CA LEU A 56 -18.10 15.40 4.34
C LEU A 56 -19.01 16.63 4.34
N TRP A 57 -18.43 17.81 4.51
CA TRP A 57 -19.15 19.08 4.30
C TRP A 57 -19.38 19.38 2.81
N GLY A 58 -18.70 18.64 1.93
CA GLY A 58 -18.86 18.71 0.49
C GLY A 58 -18.14 19.89 -0.16
N ALA A 59 -18.65 20.24 -1.34
CA ALA A 59 -18.02 21.20 -2.24
C ALA A 59 -17.94 22.64 -1.66
N PRO A 60 -16.98 23.47 -2.13
CA PRO A 60 -15.99 23.16 -3.15
C PRO A 60 -14.81 22.35 -2.60
N PHE A 61 -14.44 21.29 -3.31
CA PHE A 61 -13.22 20.54 -3.04
C PHE A 61 -11.99 21.27 -3.58
N LYS A 62 -10.89 21.19 -2.85
CA LYS A 62 -9.61 21.83 -3.21
C LYS A 62 -8.51 20.79 -3.22
N LYS A 63 -7.72 20.77 -4.29
CA LYS A 63 -6.52 19.94 -4.40
C LYS A 63 -5.29 20.75 -4.04
N ASN A 64 -4.49 20.24 -3.11
CA ASN A 64 -3.18 20.79 -2.83
C ASN A 64 -2.24 20.48 -4.02
N PRO A 65 -1.62 21.49 -4.66
CA PRO A 65 -0.80 21.28 -5.85
C PRO A 65 0.53 20.57 -5.56
N THR A 66 1.02 20.61 -4.33
CA THR A 66 2.30 20.01 -3.91
C THR A 66 2.11 18.58 -3.42
N THR A 67 1.11 18.34 -2.58
CA THR A 67 0.89 17.01 -1.97
C THR A 67 -0.13 16.17 -2.72
N GLY A 68 -0.96 16.78 -3.56
CA GLY A 68 -2.06 16.11 -4.25
C GLY A 68 -3.29 15.81 -3.37
N VAL A 69 -3.22 16.08 -2.07
CA VAL A 69 -4.33 15.91 -1.11
C VAL A 69 -5.54 16.72 -1.54
N VAL A 70 -6.73 16.11 -1.46
CA VAL A 70 -8.00 16.77 -1.72
C VAL A 70 -8.72 17.01 -0.41
N THR A 71 -9.20 18.23 -0.19
CA THR A 71 -10.00 18.60 0.98
C THR A 71 -11.35 19.17 0.59
N ASP A 72 -12.35 18.99 1.44
CA ASP A 72 -13.67 19.61 1.31
C ASP A 72 -13.67 21.11 1.69
N CYS A 73 -14.86 21.72 1.76
CA CYS A 73 -15.00 23.14 2.09
C CYS A 73 -14.61 23.52 3.53
N LYS A 74 -14.49 22.54 4.45
CA LYS A 74 -14.05 22.73 5.84
C LYS A 74 -12.64 22.22 6.12
N GLY A 75 -11.98 21.64 5.12
CA GLY A 75 -10.61 21.16 5.22
C GLY A 75 -10.51 19.68 5.58
N GLU A 76 -11.61 18.94 5.61
CA GLU A 76 -11.59 17.49 5.79
C GLU A 76 -11.05 16.82 4.54
N GLN A 77 -10.19 15.81 4.72
CA GLN A 77 -9.50 15.16 3.61
C GLN A 77 -10.33 14.02 3.02
N VAL A 78 -10.33 13.93 1.69
CA VAL A 78 -10.83 12.77 0.94
C VAL A 78 -9.64 11.91 0.54
N HIS A 79 -9.74 10.61 0.80
CA HIS A 79 -8.68 9.64 0.56
C HIS A 79 -9.14 8.57 -0.41
N PHE A 80 -8.36 8.29 -1.46
CA PHE A 80 -8.53 7.03 -2.20
C PHE A 80 -7.98 5.86 -1.39
N PHE A 81 -8.58 4.67 -1.53
CA PHE A 81 -7.94 3.45 -1.06
C PHE A 81 -6.61 3.24 -1.79
N GLY A 82 -5.61 2.71 -1.06
CA GLY A 82 -4.22 2.66 -1.56
C GLY A 82 -4.02 1.89 -2.88
N ALA A 83 -4.92 0.98 -3.24
CA ALA A 83 -4.83 0.20 -4.47
C ALA A 83 -5.50 0.86 -5.68
N VAL A 84 -6.31 1.92 -5.49
CA VAL A 84 -7.17 2.48 -6.56
C VAL A 84 -6.36 2.90 -7.77
N HIS A 85 -5.27 3.65 -7.56
CA HIS A 85 -4.42 4.10 -8.66
C HIS A 85 -3.78 2.93 -9.42
N THR A 86 -3.35 1.88 -8.72
CA THR A 86 -2.77 0.70 -9.35
C THR A 86 -3.81 -0.07 -10.16
N VAL A 87 -5.01 -0.26 -9.63
CA VAL A 87 -6.10 -0.95 -10.33
C VAL A 87 -6.46 -0.19 -11.61
N LEU A 88 -6.74 1.12 -11.51
CA LEU A 88 -7.09 1.93 -12.68
C LEU A 88 -5.97 1.95 -13.72
N SER A 89 -4.70 2.01 -13.29
CA SER A 89 -3.55 1.93 -14.19
C SER A 89 -3.45 0.58 -14.91
N ILE A 90 -3.74 -0.54 -14.24
CA ILE A 90 -3.77 -1.87 -14.87
C ILE A 90 -4.86 -1.91 -15.95
N LEU A 91 -6.07 -1.45 -15.63
CA LEU A 91 -7.19 -1.43 -16.58
C LEU A 91 -6.91 -0.59 -17.84
N GLU A 92 -6.09 0.46 -17.72
CA GLU A 92 -5.73 1.33 -18.84
C GLU A 92 -4.54 0.81 -19.66
N THR A 93 -3.57 0.15 -19.01
CA THR A 93 -2.24 -0.05 -19.60
C THR A 93 -1.77 -1.50 -19.73
N ASP A 94 -2.38 -2.46 -19.04
CA ASP A 94 -2.02 -3.87 -19.18
C ASP A 94 -2.54 -4.38 -20.54
N PRO A 95 -1.69 -4.77 -21.50
CA PRO A 95 -2.13 -5.20 -22.83
C PRO A 95 -2.89 -6.53 -22.83
N GLN A 96 -2.86 -7.28 -21.73
CA GLN A 96 -3.68 -8.48 -21.55
C GLN A 96 -5.01 -8.19 -20.87
N PHE A 97 -5.22 -6.99 -20.31
CA PHE A 97 -6.50 -6.52 -19.79
C PHE A 97 -7.13 -5.53 -20.78
#